data_AF-A0A011NXY5-F1
#
_entry.id   AF-A0A011NXY5-F1
#
_cell.length_a   1.000
_cell.length_b   1.000
_cell.length_c   1.000
_cell.angle_alpha   90.00
_cell.angle_beta   90.00
_cell.angle_gamma   90.00
#
_symmetry.space_group_name_H-M   'P 1'
#
loop_
_entity.id
_entity.type
_entity.pdbx_description
1 polymer ?
#
loop_
_entity_poly.entity_id
_entity_poly.type
_entity_poly.pdbx_seq_one_letter_code
_entity_poly.pdbx_strand_id
1 'polypeptide(L)'
;MKNQAFTKKLRNAFAGIGCAWTEERNFRVHVALGLVTLLGFAVLQPTALWWALIVVCIALVLAAELLNSAVEALTDHLHPELHPVIGKVKDMLAGMVLVISFGAAVVAMLALYATVAAWSP
;
A
#
# COMPACT_ATOMS: atom_id res chain seq x y z
N MET A 1 16.30 -12.83 15.55
CA MET A 1 16.56 -12.42 16.95
C MET A 1 15.36 -12.79 17.83
N LYS A 2 15.37 -13.94 18.51
CA LYS A 2 14.26 -14.39 19.38
C LYS A 2 14.37 -13.72 20.77
N ASN A 3 13.23 -13.32 21.33
CA ASN A 3 13.03 -12.72 22.68
C ASN A 3 13.21 -11.20 22.86
N GLN A 4 12.68 -10.38 21.93
CA GLN A 4 12.49 -8.94 22.20
C GLN A 4 11.10 -8.67 22.79
N ALA A 5 11.04 -7.75 23.76
CA ALA A 5 9.79 -7.26 24.34
C ALA A 5 8.84 -6.76 23.24
N PHE A 6 7.53 -6.97 23.42
CA PHE A 6 6.50 -6.60 22.45
C PHE A 6 6.57 -5.12 22.05
N THR A 7 6.84 -4.24 23.02
CA THR A 7 7.05 -2.80 22.80
C THR A 7 8.20 -2.51 21.83
N LYS A 8 9.31 -3.25 21.93
CA LYS A 8 10.45 -3.11 21.02
C LYS A 8 10.09 -3.58 19.61
N LYS A 9 9.29 -4.65 19.47
CA LYS A 9 8.80 -5.10 18.16
C LYS A 9 7.91 -4.05 17.49
N LEU A 10 6.96 -3.47 18.23
CA LEU A 10 6.11 -2.40 17.72
C LEU A 10 6.94 -1.17 17.32
N ARG A 11 7.88 -0.74 18.16
CA ARG A 11 8.78 0.37 17.83
C ARG A 11 9.54 0.11 16.52
N ASN A 12 10.07 -1.10 16.33
CA ASN A 12 10.77 -1.45 15.10
C ASN A 12 9.83 -1.46 13.89
N ALA A 13 8.60 -1.94 14.03
CA ALA A 13 7.60 -1.91 12.96
C ALA A 13 7.24 -0.48 12.56
N PHE A 14 7.00 0.40 13.53
CA PHE A 14 6.76 1.83 13.26
C PHE A 14 7.98 2.54 12.67
N ALA A 15 9.19 2.17 13.09
CA ALA A 15 10.41 2.68 12.47
C ALA A 15 10.51 2.27 10.99
N GLY A 16 10.12 1.04 10.64
CA GLY A 16 10.06 0.59 9.25
C GLY A 16 9.05 1.39 8.40
N ILE A 17 7.87 1.66 8.95
CA ILE A 17 6.87 2.53 8.28
C ILE A 17 7.41 3.95 8.14
N GLY A 18 8.08 4.48 9.18
CA GLY A 18 8.70 5.80 9.15
C GLY A 18 9.80 5.91 8.09
N CYS A 19 10.61 4.86 7.92
CA CYS A 19 11.63 4.76 6.88
C CYS A 19 11.03 4.88 5.48
N ALA A 20 9.99 4.08 5.18
CA ALA A 20 9.29 4.16 3.91
C ALA A 20 8.62 5.52 3.70
N TRP A 21 8.07 6.13 4.75
CA TRP A 21 7.51 7.48 4.65
C TRP A 21 8.56 8.53 4.25
N THR A 22 9.78 8.43 4.78
CA THR A 22 10.84 9.40 4.49
C THR A 22 11.50 9.18 3.15
N GLU A 23 11.79 7.92 2.81
CA GLU A 23 12.61 7.55 1.66
C GLU A 23 11.76 7.38 0.39
N GLU A 24 10.53 6.90 0.52
CA GLU A 24 9.73 6.46 -0.63
C GLU A 24 8.67 7.49 -1.01
N ARG A 25 8.83 8.04 -2.22
CA ARG A 25 7.82 8.95 -2.78
C ARG A 25 6.51 8.23 -3.07
N ASN A 26 6.56 7.01 -3.63
CA ASN A 26 5.36 6.27 -4.00
C ASN A 26 4.53 5.88 -2.77
N PHE A 27 5.18 5.47 -1.67
CA PHE A 27 4.51 5.22 -0.40
C PHE A 27 3.67 6.43 0.06
N ARG A 28 4.26 7.64 0.04
CA ARG A 28 3.53 8.88 0.39
C ARG A 28 2.37 9.17 -0.55
N VAL A 29 2.56 8.96 -1.85
CA VAL A 29 1.49 9.12 -2.85
C VAL A 29 0.34 8.15 -2.58
N HIS A 30 0.63 6.88 -2.33
CA HIS A 30 -0.40 5.88 -2.02
C HIS A 30 -1.14 6.16 -0.72
N VAL A 31 -0.45 6.64 0.33
CA VAL A 31 -1.13 7.11 1.55
C VAL A 31 -2.05 8.31 1.25
N ALA A 32 -1.57 9.30 0.51
CA ALA A 32 -2.37 10.47 0.16
C ALA A 32 -3.61 10.08 -0.67
N LEU A 33 -3.46 9.21 -1.66
CA LEU A 33 -4.58 8.68 -2.45
C LEU A 33 -5.57 7.91 -1.56
N GLY A 34 -5.08 7.04 -0.68
CA GLY A 34 -5.92 6.32 0.28
C GLY A 34 -6.72 7.27 1.18
N LEU A 35 -6.08 8.32 1.71
CA LEU A 35 -6.76 9.33 2.51
C LEU A 35 -7.84 10.09 1.72
N VAL A 36 -7.53 10.51 0.50
CA VAL A 36 -8.51 11.17 -0.39
C VAL A 36 -9.70 10.24 -0.66
N THR A 37 -9.45 8.95 -0.93
CA THR A 37 -10.49 7.94 -1.11
C THR A 37 -11.37 7.82 0.14
N LEU A 38 -10.78 7.69 1.33
CA LEU A 38 -11.54 7.59 2.58
C LEU A 38 -12.38 8.85 2.85
N LEU A 39 -11.83 10.05 2.62
CA LEU A 39 -12.57 11.30 2.79
C LEU A 39 -13.73 11.43 1.79
N GLY A 40 -13.52 11.04 0.53
CA GLY A 40 -14.58 11.01 -0.48
C GLY A 40 -15.73 10.08 -0.08
N PHE A 41 -15.41 8.86 0.38
CA PHE A 41 -16.43 7.91 0.83
C PHE A 41 -17.08 8.31 2.16
N ALA A 42 -16.41 9.08 3.03
CA ALA A 42 -17.03 9.63 4.23
C ALA A 42 -18.23 10.54 3.91
N VAL A 43 -18.18 11.27 2.79
CA VAL A 43 -19.28 12.12 2.31
C VAL A 43 -20.40 11.27 1.67
N LEU A 44 -20.05 10.26 0.90
CA LEU A 44 -21.02 9.43 0.17
C LEU A 44 -21.73 8.39 1.04
N GLN A 45 -21.20 8.09 2.23
CA GLN A 45 -21.75 7.15 3.20
C GLN A 45 -22.10 5.77 2.61
N PRO A 46 -21.12 5.04 2.03
CA PRO A 46 -21.35 3.71 1.52
C PRO A 46 -21.64 2.72 2.67
N THR A 47 -22.10 1.52 2.32
CA THR A 47 -22.33 0.45 3.31
C THR A 47 -21.03 0.06 4.04
N ALA A 48 -21.17 -0.51 5.24
CA ALA A 48 -20.02 -0.94 6.05
C ALA A 48 -19.11 -1.96 5.33
N LEU A 49 -19.67 -2.77 4.41
CA LEU A 49 -18.90 -3.71 3.60
C LEU A 49 -17.91 -2.97 2.68
N TRP A 50 -18.35 -1.90 2.01
CA TRP A 50 -17.47 -1.11 1.14
C TRP A 50 -16.35 -0.43 1.92
N TRP A 51 -16.64 0.08 3.13
CA TRP A 51 -15.62 0.59 4.04
C TRP A 51 -14.55 -0.45 4.36
N ALA A 52 -14.97 -1.66 4.74
CA ALA A 52 -14.05 -2.74 5.05
C ALA A 52 -13.16 -3.09 3.85
N LEU A 53 -13.73 -3.19 2.65
CA LEU A 53 -12.99 -3.49 1.42
C LEU A 53 -11.99 -2.38 1.08
N ILE A 54 -12.39 -1.10 1.14
CA ILE A 54 -11.51 0.03 0.85
C ILE A 54 -10.33 0.06 1.82
N VAL A 55 -10.58 -0.11 3.13
CA VAL A 55 -9.52 -0.12 4.15
C VAL A 55 -8.53 -1.27 3.90
N VAL A 56 -9.03 -2.47 3.58
CA VAL A 56 -8.18 -3.62 3.25
C VAL A 56 -7.37 -3.36 1.98
N CYS A 57 -7.98 -2.80 0.93
CA CYS A 57 -7.28 -2.43 -0.30
C CYS A 57 -6.15 -1.43 -0.05
N ILE A 58 -6.41 -0.36 0.71
CA ILE A 58 -5.37 0.62 1.07
C ILE A 58 -4.23 -0.06 1.84
N ALA A 59 -4.57 -0.89 2.83
CA ALA A 59 -3.56 -1.61 3.61
C ALA A 59 -2.69 -2.54 2.73
N LEU A 60 -3.30 -3.23 1.76
CA LEU A 60 -2.57 -4.10 0.82
C LEU A 60 -1.63 -3.31 -0.10
N VAL A 61 -2.07 -2.16 -0.63
CA VAL A 61 -1.21 -1.29 -1.45
C VAL A 61 0.00 -0.82 -0.64
N LEU A 62 -0.21 -0.35 0.59
CA LEU A 62 0.89 0.11 1.45
C LEU A 62 1.82 -1.03 1.86
N ALA A 63 1.29 -2.23 2.11
CA ALA A 63 2.11 -3.41 2.40
C ALA A 63 2.95 -3.83 1.19
N ALA A 64 2.40 -3.74 -0.04
CA ALA A 64 3.12 -4.03 -1.27
C ALA A 64 4.26 -3.04 -1.51
N GLU A 65 4.02 -1.74 -1.27
CA GLU A 65 5.06 -0.70 -1.32
C GLU A 65 6.17 -0.95 -0.29
N LEU A 66 5.82 -1.26 0.96
CA LEU A 66 6.81 -1.60 1.99
C LEU A 66 7.67 -2.82 1.58
N LEU A 67 7.05 -3.82 0.96
CA LEU A 67 7.77 -5.00 0.47
C LEU A 67 8.66 -4.64 -0.73
N ASN A 68 8.18 -3.83 -1.67
CA ASN A 68 8.96 -3.33 -2.80
C ASN A 68 10.24 -2.65 -2.31
N SER A 69 10.11 -1.64 -1.46
CA SER A 69 11.24 -0.86 -0.95
C SER A 69 12.18 -1.68 -0.06
N ALA A 70 11.65 -2.59 0.77
CA ALA A 70 12.50 -3.45 1.59
C ALA A 70 13.36 -4.40 0.75
N VAL A 71 12.80 -4.97 -0.33
CA VAL A 71 13.57 -5.85 -1.22
C VAL A 71 14.50 -5.04 -2.10
N GLU A 72 14.10 -3.87 -2.59
CA GLU A 72 14.99 -2.95 -3.32
C GLU A 72 16.23 -2.61 -2.47
N ALA A 73 16.03 -2.13 -1.24
CA ALA A 73 17.11 -1.79 -0.31
C ALA A 73 18.03 -3.00 -0.02
N LEU A 74 17.47 -4.20 0.13
CA LEU A 74 18.25 -5.42 0.31
C LEU A 74 19.09 -5.75 -0.93
N THR A 75 18.49 -5.66 -2.12
CA THR A 75 19.20 -5.97 -3.37
C THR A 75 20.29 -4.97 -3.67
N ASP A 76 20.05 -3.68 -3.42
CA ASP A 76 21.03 -2.61 -3.61
C ASP A 76 22.20 -2.71 -2.65
N HIS A 77 21.94 -3.20 -1.42
CA HIS A 77 23.00 -3.48 -0.47
C HIS A 77 23.85 -4.70 -0.85
N LEU A 78 23.24 -5.79 -1.30
CA LEU A 78 23.94 -7.04 -1.59
C LEU A 78 24.68 -7.03 -2.94
N HIS A 79 24.15 -6.30 -3.92
CA HIS A 79 24.67 -6.27 -5.28
C HIS A 79 24.63 -4.83 -5.81
N PRO A 80 25.61 -4.00 -5.42
CA PRO A 80 25.69 -2.62 -5.86
C PRO A 80 25.93 -2.49 -7.38
N GLU A 81 26.40 -3.55 -8.04
CA GLU A 81 26.47 -3.62 -9.50
C GLU A 81 25.20 -4.22 -10.10
N LEU A 82 24.69 -3.60 -11.17
CA LEU A 82 23.45 -3.99 -11.84
C LEU A 82 23.55 -5.39 -12.47
N HIS A 83 23.07 -6.41 -11.76
CA HIS A 83 22.93 -7.76 -12.29
C HIS A 83 21.57 -7.93 -13.00
N PRO A 84 21.50 -8.52 -14.21
CA PRO A 84 20.26 -8.64 -14.99
C PRO A 84 19.10 -9.32 -14.25
N VAL A 85 19.40 -10.25 -13.33
CA VAL A 85 18.37 -10.92 -12.51
C VAL A 85 17.76 -9.97 -11.48
N ILE A 86 18.53 -9.04 -10.92
CA ILE A 86 18.04 -8.06 -9.94
C ILE A 86 17.08 -7.10 -10.61
N GLY A 87 17.39 -6.67 -11.84
CA GLY A 87 16.45 -5.88 -12.65
C GLY A 87 15.09 -6.58 -12.76
N LYS A 88 15.08 -7.87 -13.10
CA LYS A 88 13.83 -8.66 -13.17
C LYS A 88 13.09 -8.72 -11.82
N VAL A 89 13.80 -8.88 -10.71
CA VAL A 89 13.19 -8.90 -9.37
C VAL A 89 12.53 -7.54 -9.07
N LYS A 90 13.21 -6.43 -9.34
CA LYS A 90 12.67 -5.08 -9.17
C LYS A 90 11.44 -4.85 -10.05
N ASP A 91 11.50 -5.25 -11.31
CA ASP A 91 10.37 -5.14 -12.24
C ASP A 91 9.14 -5.93 -11.74
N MET A 92 9.36 -7.12 -11.17
CA MET A 92 8.28 -7.94 -10.60
C MET A 92 7.67 -7.31 -9.33
N LEU A 93 8.48 -6.68 -8.48
CA LEU A 93 7.99 -5.98 -7.29
C LEU A 93 7.18 -4.73 -7.67
N ALA A 94 7.66 -3.94 -8.63
CA ALA A 94 6.90 -2.84 -9.20
C ALA A 94 5.58 -3.34 -9.83
N GLY A 95 5.62 -4.47 -10.53
CA GLY A 95 4.42 -5.14 -11.05
C GLY A 95 3.43 -5.56 -9.97
N MET A 96 3.90 -6.04 -8.82
CA MET A 96 3.04 -6.38 -7.68
C MET A 96 2.31 -5.15 -7.14
N VAL A 97 3.02 -4.03 -6.94
CA VAL A 97 2.40 -2.76 -6.50
C VAL A 97 1.35 -2.31 -7.52
N LEU A 98 1.66 -2.39 -8.81
CA LEU A 98 0.74 -2.01 -9.89
C LEU A 98 -0.55 -2.85 -9.87
N VAL A 99 -0.44 -4.18 -9.78
CA VAL A 99 -1.59 -5.10 -9.76
C VAL A 99 -2.49 -4.82 -8.56
N ILE A 100 -1.91 -4.66 -7.37
CA ILE A 100 -2.67 -4.40 -6.15
C ILE A 100 -3.33 -3.01 -6.21
N SER A 101 -2.61 -1.99 -6.68
CA SER A 101 -3.13 -0.63 -6.84
C SER A 101 -4.27 -0.57 -7.86
N PHE A 102 -4.15 -1.30 -8.97
CA PHE A 102 -5.22 -1.43 -9.95
C PHE A 102 -6.46 -2.11 -9.37
N GLY A 103 -6.29 -3.22 -8.65
CA GLY A 103 -7.38 -3.89 -7.96
C GLY A 103 -8.08 -2.98 -6.94
N ALA A 104 -7.31 -2.22 -6.15
CA ALA A 104 -7.83 -1.23 -5.22
C ALA A 104 -8.64 -0.13 -5.93
N ALA A 105 -8.16 0.37 -7.07
CA ALA A 105 -8.87 1.36 -7.87
C ALA A 105 -10.20 0.81 -8.42
N VAL A 106 -10.22 -0.44 -8.88
CA VAL A 106 -11.45 -1.10 -9.34
C VAL A 106 -12.46 -1.24 -8.20
N VAL A 107 -12.02 -1.69 -7.02
CA VAL A 107 -12.89 -1.80 -5.84
C VAL A 107 -13.47 -0.43 -5.45
N ALA A 108 -12.63 0.62 -5.44
CA ALA A 108 -13.10 1.98 -5.16
C ALA A 108 -14.12 2.46 -6.21
N MET A 109 -13.90 2.19 -7.51
CA MET A 109 -14.87 2.53 -8.55
C MET A 109 -16.20 1.80 -8.39
N LEU A 110 -16.17 0.51 -8.03
CA LEU A 110 -17.40 -0.27 -7.77
C LEU A 110 -18.15 0.25 -6.56
N ALA A 111 -17.43 0.56 -5.48
CA ALA A 111 -18.01 1.18 -4.28
C ALA A 111 -18.67 2.53 -4.62
N LEU A 112 -17.99 3.36 -5.42
CA LEU A 112 -18.51 4.66 -5.87
C LEU A 112 -19.77 4.47 -6.70
N TYR A 113 -19.74 3.62 -7.72
CA TYR A 113 -20.89 3.32 -8.57
C TYR A 113 -22.09 2.82 -7.75
N ALA A 114 -21.88 1.82 -6.90
CA ALA A 114 -22.95 1.23 -6.08
C ALA A 114 -23.58 2.27 -5.13
N THR A 115 -22.75 3.16 -4.56
CA THR A 115 -23.22 4.19 -3.64
C THR A 115 -24.01 5.27 -4.36
N VAL A 116 -23.51 5.75 -5.51
CA VAL A 116 -24.20 6.77 -6.31
C VAL A 116 -25.50 6.23 -6.91
N ALA A 117 -25.52 4.98 -7.40
CA ALA A 117 -26.72 4.35 -7.92
C ALA A 117 -27.81 4.15 -6.86
N ALA A 118 -27.44 3.97 -5.59
CA ALA A 118 -28.39 3.92 -4.48
C ALA A 118 -28.96 5.31 -4.12
N TRP A 119 -28.28 6.39 -4.51
CA TRP A 119 -28.72 7.77 -4.30
C TRP A 119 -29.59 8.30 -5.44
N SER A 120 -29.56 7.69 -6.62
CA SER A 120 -30.48 8.04 -7.71
C SER A 120 -31.91 7.61 -7.35
N PRO A 121 -32.89 8.54 -7.34
CA PRO A 121 -34.28 8.28 -6.97
C PRO A 121 -35.02 7.39 -7.97
#